data_AF-A4S608-F1
#
_entry.id   AF-A4S608-F1
#
_cell.length_a   1.000
_cell.length_b   1.000
_cell.length_c   1.000
_cell.angle_alpha   90.00
_cell.angle_beta   90.00
_cell.angle_gamma   90.00
#
_symmetry.space_group_name_H-M   'P 1'
#
loop_
_entity.id
_entity.type
_entity.pdbx_description
1 polymer ?
#
loop_
_entity_poly.entity_id
_entity_poly.type
_entity_poly.pdbx_seq_one_letter_code
_entity_poly.pdbx_strand_id
1 'polypeptide(L)' 'MDAATDADAERPPPSQDAQDARDEASAKVYLETHVTSVLHDALVALNAARPADPLAWLGEYLLKESAARKAKADAA' A
#
# COMPACT_ATOMS: atom_id res chain seq x y z
N MET A 1 -24.61 28.56 43.19
CA MET A 1 -23.66 27.61 43.81
C MET A 1 -24.20 26.24 43.45
N ASP A 2 -23.65 25.47 42.52
CA ASP A 2 -22.31 25.42 41.90
C ASP A 2 -22.49 24.93 40.44
N ALA A 3 -22.03 25.67 39.42
CA ALA A 3 -20.68 25.68 38.84
C ALA A 3 -20.28 24.32 38.23
N ALA A 4 -20.15 24.34 36.88
CA ALA A 4 -19.33 23.53 35.98
C ALA A 4 -18.77 22.19 36.53
N THR A 5 -18.79 21.09 35.79
CA THR A 5 -17.86 20.93 34.66
C THR A 5 -18.33 19.75 33.81
N ASP A 6 -18.57 20.04 32.53
CA ASP A 6 -18.51 19.09 31.42
C ASP A 6 -17.34 18.14 31.62
N ALA A 7 -17.61 16.86 31.89
CA ALA A 7 -16.61 15.82 31.72
C ALA A 7 -16.46 15.52 30.22
N ASP A 8 -16.10 16.56 29.45
CA ASP A 8 -15.44 16.41 28.15
C ASP A 8 -14.05 15.87 28.50
N ALA A 9 -13.99 14.56 28.74
CA ALA A 9 -12.75 13.85 28.89
C ALA A 9 -12.09 13.86 27.51
N GLU A 10 -11.39 14.97 27.21
CA GLU A 10 -10.47 15.10 26.08
C GLU A 10 -9.58 13.86 26.12
N ARG A 11 -9.86 12.93 25.19
CA ARG A 11 -9.04 11.76 25.00
C ARG A 11 -7.64 12.29 24.70
N PRO A 12 -6.61 11.94 25.49
CA PRO A 12 -5.27 12.45 25.23
C PRO A 12 -4.92 12.13 23.78
N PRO A 13 -4.28 13.07 23.05
CA PRO A 13 -3.91 12.84 21.67
C PRO A 13 -3.09 11.54 21.60
N PRO A 14 -3.29 10.72 20.55
CA PRO A 14 -2.56 9.48 20.42
C PRO A 14 -1.06 9.75 20.48
N SER A 15 -0.33 8.91 21.22
CA SER A 15 1.13 8.94 21.27
C SER A 15 1.70 8.80 19.86
N GLN A 16 2.88 9.35 19.60
CA GLN A 16 3.51 9.30 18.27
C GLN A 16 3.66 7.86 17.76
N ASP A 17 4.03 6.92 18.63
CA ASP A 17 4.09 5.48 18.30
C ASP A 17 2.74 4.91 17.82
N ALA A 18 1.62 5.39 18.38
CA ALA A 18 0.28 4.95 17.99
C ALA A 18 -0.16 5.57 16.65
N GLN A 19 0.38 6.74 16.29
CA GLN A 19 0.16 7.36 14.98
C GLN A 19 1.01 6.65 13.91
N ASP A 20 2.28 6.41 14.18
CA ASP A 20 3.19 5.72 13.27
C ASP A 20 2.69 4.30 12.95
N ALA A 21 2.24 3.55 13.96
CA ALA A 21 1.66 2.22 13.76
C ALA A 21 0.38 2.24 12.92
N ARG A 22 -0.44 3.29 13.05
CA ARG A 22 -1.66 3.46 12.25
C ARG A 22 -1.32 3.81 10.79
N ASP A 23 -0.35 4.68 10.59
CA ASP A 23 0.11 5.10 9.27
C ASP A 23 0.78 3.94 8.53
N GLU A 24 1.58 3.12 9.23
CA GLU A 24 2.17 1.89 8.70
C GLU A 24 1.08 0.87 8.31
N ALA A 25 0.09 0.66 9.17
CA ALA A 25 -1.04 -0.23 8.84
C ALA A 25 -1.81 0.27 7.60
N SER A 26 -2.01 1.59 7.48
CA SER A 26 -2.64 2.20 6.31
C SER A 26 -1.80 2.01 5.05
N ALA A 27 -0.48 2.20 5.13
CA ALA A 27 0.45 2.00 4.02
C ALA A 27 0.47 0.54 3.57
N LYS A 28 0.49 -0.41 4.51
CA LYS A 28 0.42 -1.84 4.22
C LYS A 28 -0.84 -2.20 3.43
N VAL A 29 -2.01 -1.77 3.90
CA VAL A 29 -3.30 -2.05 3.24
C VAL A 29 -3.32 -1.44 1.83
N TYR A 30 -2.82 -0.21 1.67
CA TYR A 30 -2.72 0.42 0.37
C TYR A 30 -1.83 -0.38 -0.59
N LEU A 31 -0.64 -0.80 -0.14
CA LEU A 31 0.28 -1.59 -0.96
C LEU A 31 -0.32 -2.95 -1.33
N GLU A 32 -0.93 -3.66 -0.37
CA GLU A 32 -1.60 -4.94 -0.58
C GLU A 32 -2.73 -4.83 -1.62
N THR A 33 -3.49 -3.73 -1.58
CA THR A 33 -4.61 -3.48 -2.50
C THR A 33 -4.13 -3.19 -3.92
N HIS A 34 -3.05 -2.41 -4.06
CA HIS A 34 -2.69 -1.83 -5.36
C HIS A 34 -1.52 -2.52 -6.06
N VAL A 35 -0.49 -2.98 -5.35
CA VAL A 35 0.79 -3.35 -5.97
C VAL A 35 1.36 -4.70 -5.55
N THR A 36 1.01 -5.23 -4.37
CA THR A 36 1.66 -6.43 -3.83
C THR A 36 1.50 -7.66 -4.73
N SER A 37 0.30 -7.90 -5.27
CA SER A 37 0.05 -9.06 -6.15
C SER A 37 0.89 -9.02 -7.42
N VAL A 38 0.86 -7.89 -8.14
CA VAL A 38 1.59 -7.73 -9.40
C VAL A 38 3.11 -7.73 -9.19
N LEU A 39 3.58 -7.14 -8.09
CA LEU A 39 5.00 -7.14 -7.77
C LEU A 39 5.50 -8.54 -7.42
N HIS A 40 4.71 -9.32 -6.67
CA HIS A 40 5.04 -10.71 -6.37
C HIS A 40 5.19 -11.55 -7.64
N ASP A 41 4.21 -11.50 -8.54
CA ASP A 41 4.24 -12.26 -9.80
C ASP A 41 5.45 -11.84 -10.67
N ALA A 42 5.75 -10.54 -10.71
CA ALA A 42 6.88 -10.00 -11.43
C ALA A 42 8.22 -10.48 -10.85
N LEU A 43 8.36 -10.57 -9.52
CA LEU A 43 9.56 -11.08 -8.86
C LEU A 43 9.76 -12.58 -9.11
N VAL A 44 8.69 -13.37 -9.10
CA VAL A 44 8.74 -14.79 -9.45
C VAL A 44 9.19 -14.97 -10.89
N ALA A 45 8.62 -14.19 -11.82
CA ALA A 45 8.97 -14.24 -13.23
C ALA A 45 10.40 -13.73 -13.50
N LEU A 46 10.86 -12.70 -12.77
CA LEU A 46 12.22 -12.18 -12.84
C LEU A 46 13.25 -13.25 -12.42
N ASN A 47 12.98 -13.95 -11.32
CA ASN A 47 13.85 -15.03 -10.84
C ASN A 47 13.96 -16.19 -11.84
N ALA A 48 12.89 -16.47 -12.58
CA ALA A 48 12.89 -17.47 -13.65
C ALA A 48 13.64 -16.99 -14.90
N ALA A 49 13.44 -15.73 -15.31
CA ALA A 49 14.03 -15.17 -16.53
C ALA A 49 15.52 -14.86 -16.42
N ARG A 50 16.00 -14.49 -15.22
CA ARG A 50 17.39 -14.05 -14.94
C ARG A 50 17.98 -13.14 -16.03
N PRO A 51 17.31 -12.01 -16.35
CA PRO A 51 17.78 -11.10 -17.38
C PRO A 51 19.10 -10.43 -16.97
N ALA A 52 19.85 -9.96 -17.97
CA ALA A 52 21.09 -9.22 -17.75
C ALA A 52 20.87 -7.87 -17.02
N ASP A 53 19.69 -7.26 -17.22
CA ASP A 53 19.24 -6.07 -16.49
C ASP A 53 17.92 -6.35 -15.75
N PRO A 54 17.99 -6.76 -14.46
CA PRO A 54 16.82 -7.12 -13.67
C PRO A 54 15.85 -5.97 -13.42
N LEU A 55 16.35 -4.74 -13.26
CA LEU A 55 15.50 -3.59 -12.92
C LEU A 55 14.76 -3.07 -14.15
N ALA A 56 15.45 -2.98 -15.29
CA ALA A 56 14.78 -2.60 -16.54
C ALA A 56 13.70 -3.62 -16.92
N TRP A 57 14.02 -4.92 -16.81
CA TRP A 57 13.07 -5.99 -17.08
C TRP A 57 11.85 -5.94 -16.14
N LEU A 58 12.08 -5.73 -14.84
CA LEU A 58 11.01 -5.63 -13.86
C LEU A 58 10.10 -4.43 -14.16
N GLY A 59 10.69 -3.28 -14.48
CA GLY A 59 9.94 -2.09 -14.89
C GLY A 59 9.05 -2.34 -16.11
N GLU A 60 9.59 -2.97 -17.15
CA GLU A 60 8.81 -3.35 -18.33
C GLU A 60 7.66 -4.32 -18.01
N TYR A 61 7.91 -5.30 -17.15
CA TYR A 61 6.90 -6.27 -16.74
C TYR A 61 5.73 -5.57 -16.03
N LEU A 62 6.04 -4.72 -15.03
CA LEU A 62 5.03 -3.99 -14.27
C LEU A 62 4.21 -3.04 -15.16
N LEU A 63 4.85 -2.36 -16.12
CA LEU A 63 4.15 -1.50 -17.07
C LEU A 63 3.18 -2.29 -17.96
N LYS A 64 3.61 -3.43 -18.51
CA LYS A 64 2.75 -4.29 -19.34
C LYS A 64 1.54 -4.82 -18.56
N GLU A 65 1.78 -5.31 -17.34
CA GLU A 65 0.72 -5.89 -16.52
C GLU A 65 -0.27 -4.83 -16.00
N SER A 66 0.22 -3.63 -15.64
CA SER A 66 -0.63 -2.51 -15.26
C SER A 66 -1.56 -2.06 -16.40
N ALA A 67 -1.05 -2.01 -17.63
CA ALA A 67 -1.84 -1.68 -18.81
C ALA A 67 -2.92 -2.74 -19.08
N ALA A 68 -2.58 -4.03 -18.94
CA ALA A 68 -3.53 -5.13 -19.09
C ALA A 68 -4.65 -5.09 -18.03
N ARG A 69 -4.31 -4.78 -16.77
CA ARG A 69 -5.30 -4.63 -15.69
C ARG A 69 -6.23 -3.44 -15.92
N LYS A 70 -5.68 -2.30 -16.36
CA LYS A 70 -6.49 -1.13 -16.74
C LYS A 70 -7.47 -1.46 -17.87
N ALA A 71 -6.99 -2.10 -18.93
CA ALA A 71 -7.84 -2.49 -20.05
C ALA A 71 -8.99 -3.45 -19.66
N LYS A 72 -8.73 -4.36 -18.71
CA LYS A 72 -9.79 -5.24 -18.15
C LYS A 72 -10.81 -4.47 -17.31
N ALA A 73 -10.35 -3.51 -16.51
CA ALA A 73 -11.24 -2.67 -15.70
C ALA A 73 -12.13 -1.76 -16.55
N ASP A 74 -11.59 -1.20 -17.65
CA ASP A 74 -12.33 -0.36 -18.58
C ASP A 74 -13.37 -1.15 -19.43
N ALA A 75 -13.26 -2.48 -19.48
CA ALA A 75 -14.12 -3.36 -20.26
C ALA A 75 -15.21 -4.10 -19.42
N ALA A 76 -15.24 -3.87 -18.11
CA ALA A 76 -16.17 -4.48 -17.16
C ALA A 76 -17.30 -3.52 -16.78
#